data_AF-A0A7S2WIL4-F1
#
_entry.id   AF-A0A7S2WIL4-F1
#
_cell.length_a   1.000
_cell.length_b   1.000
_cell.length_c   1.000
_cell.angle_alpha   90.00
_cell.angle_beta   90.00
_cell.angle_gamma   90.00
#
_symmetry.space_group_name_H-M   'P 1'
#
loop_
_entity.id
_entity.type
_entity.pdbx_description
1 polymer ?
#
loop_
_entity_poly.entity_id
_entity_poly.type
_entity_poly.pdbx_seq_one_letter_code
_entity_poly.pdbx_strand_id
1 'polypeptide(L)'
;VTKSGIRVRDILTRLINVKRRLGFVDVPAISDYKGRAVSSLTTNGNFHAILIDIYNSQRNLSPPDIKTEETIRSEYESFRSFRRSSDTQALNAGVSTIDIQIVNRWSLEELKRTKR
;
A
#
# COMPACT_ATOMS: atom_id res chain seq x y z
N VAL A 1 -15.89 0.90 12.58
CA VAL A 1 -15.26 0.77 11.24
C VAL A 1 -15.18 2.17 10.65
N THR A 2 -14.07 2.58 10.04
CA THR A 2 -14.04 3.90 9.36
C THR A 2 -15.05 3.88 8.22
N LYS A 3 -15.60 5.05 7.83
CA LYS A 3 -16.54 5.09 6.71
C LYS A 3 -15.95 4.47 5.43
N SER A 4 -14.62 4.54 5.24
CA SER A 4 -13.86 3.89 4.15
C SER A 4 -13.90 2.36 4.11
N GLY A 5 -14.58 1.67 5.03
CA GLY A 5 -14.61 0.19 5.09
C GLY A 5 -13.30 -0.45 5.55
N ILE A 6 -12.20 0.31 5.54
CA ILE A 6 -10.90 -0.13 6.01
C ILE A 6 -10.90 -0.17 7.54
N ARG A 7 -10.66 -1.32 8.15
CA ARG A 7 -10.53 -1.41 9.61
C ARG A 7 -9.16 -0.89 10.08
N VAL A 8 -8.92 0.41 9.89
CA VAL A 8 -7.62 1.08 10.14
C VAL A 8 -7.12 0.79 11.55
N ARG A 9 -8.00 0.84 12.55
CA ARG A 9 -7.64 0.54 13.94
C ARG A 9 -7.09 -0.88 14.09
N ASP A 10 -7.77 -1.88 13.53
CA ASP A 10 -7.36 -3.28 13.61
C ASP A 10 -6.04 -3.52 12.88
N ILE A 11 -5.88 -2.92 11.69
CA ILE A 11 -4.65 -3.01 10.89
C ILE A 11 -3.49 -2.35 11.64
N LEU A 12 -3.71 -1.18 12.23
CA LEU A 12 -2.72 -0.45 13.01
C LEU A 12 -2.33 -1.21 14.28
N THR A 13 -3.31 -1.73 15.03
CA THR A 13 -3.05 -2.56 16.21
C THR A 13 -2.24 -3.80 15.83
N ARG A 14 -2.58 -4.46 14.72
CA ARG A 14 -1.82 -5.60 14.21
C ARG A 14 -0.39 -5.21 13.86
N LEU A 15 -0.20 -4.09 13.15
CA LEU A 15 1.12 -3.58 12.79
C LEU A 15 1.97 -3.26 14.03
N ILE A 16 1.41 -2.54 15.00
CA ILE A 16 2.10 -2.20 16.26
C ILE A 16 2.51 -3.47 17.01
N ASN A 17 1.62 -4.46 17.10
CA ASN A 17 1.93 -5.73 17.76
C ASN A 17 3.07 -6.48 17.06
N VAL A 18 3.09 -6.50 15.72
CA VAL A 18 4.19 -7.10 14.96
C VAL A 18 5.49 -6.34 15.20
N LYS A 19 5.48 -5.01 15.12
CA LYS A 19 6.67 -4.17 15.37
C LYS A 19 7.22 -4.36 16.78
N ARG A 20 6.34 -4.38 17.79
CA ARG A 20 6.73 -4.60 19.19
C ARG A 20 7.38 -5.97 19.39
N ARG A 21 6.85 -7.03 18.77
CA ARG A 21 7.45 -8.37 18.81
C ARG A 21 8.84 -8.42 18.16
N LEU A 22 9.09 -7.55 17.18
CA LEU A 22 10.40 -7.37 16.55
C LEU A 22 11.32 -6.40 17.31
N GLY A 23 10.91 -5.91 18.49
CA GLY A 23 11.70 -4.98 19.30
C GLY A 23 11.60 -3.52 18.88
N PHE A 24 10.65 -3.16 18.01
CA PHE A 24 10.46 -1.78 17.56
C PHE A 24 9.28 -1.09 18.24
N VAL A 25 9.46 0.17 18.61
CA VAL A 25 8.44 1.00 19.27
C VAL A 25 8.07 2.21 18.41
N ASP A 26 9.05 3.03 18.02
CA ASP A 26 8.83 4.28 17.27
C ASP A 26 9.53 4.26 15.91
N VAL A 27 9.16 3.30 15.07
CA VAL A 27 9.74 3.14 13.73
C VAL A 27 8.70 3.30 12.64
N PRO A 28 9.11 3.63 11.40
CA PRO A 28 8.23 3.63 10.25
C PRO A 28 7.49 2.30 10.09
N ALA A 29 6.23 2.37 9.65
CA ALA A 29 5.40 1.20 9.38
C ALA A 29 6.11 0.23 8.42
N ILE A 30 6.64 0.76 7.33
CA ILE A 30 7.50 0.05 6.39
C ILE A 30 8.96 0.42 6.74
N SER A 31 9.64 -0.49 7.43
CA SER A 31 11.03 -0.30 7.85
C SER A 31 11.86 -1.54 7.58
N ASP A 32 13.17 -1.36 7.41
CA ASP A 32 14.12 -2.45 7.35
C ASP A 32 14.35 -3.09 8.73
N TYR A 33 15.23 -4.09 8.78
CA TYR A 33 15.62 -4.81 10.00
C TYR A 33 16.38 -3.94 11.01
N LYS A 34 16.80 -2.73 10.64
CA LYS A 34 17.41 -1.73 11.53
C LYS A 34 16.39 -0.68 11.98
N GLY A 35 15.12 -0.81 11.61
CA GLY A 35 14.07 0.15 11.93
C GLY A 35 14.10 1.42 11.07
N ARG A 36 14.86 1.45 9.97
CA ARG A 36 14.95 2.61 9.07
C ARG A 36 13.86 2.56 8.01
N ALA A 37 13.36 3.72 7.59
CA ALA A 37 12.38 3.79 6.52
C ALA A 37 12.93 3.13 5.24
N VAL A 38 12.14 2.23 4.64
CA VAL A 38 12.51 1.61 3.37
C VAL A 38 12.27 2.62 2.25
N SER A 39 13.23 2.74 1.33
CA SER A 39 13.07 3.63 0.17
C SER A 39 11.91 3.19 -0.72
N SER A 40 11.33 4.13 -1.47
CA SER A 40 10.29 3.80 -2.46
C SER A 40 10.79 2.80 -3.50
N LEU A 41 12.05 2.94 -3.94
CA LEU A 41 12.68 2.03 -4.90
C LEU A 41 12.76 0.60 -4.36
N THR A 42 13.23 0.43 -3.13
CA THR A 42 13.31 -0.88 -2.47
C THR A 42 11.92 -1.47 -2.22
N THR A 43 10.97 -0.64 -1.81
CA THR A 43 9.57 -1.06 -1.61
C THR A 43 8.98 -1.57 -2.93
N ASN A 44 9.23 -0.86 -4.03
CA ASN A 44 8.76 -1.27 -5.36
C ASN A 44 9.42 -2.56 -5.83
N GLY A 45 10.73 -2.70 -5.66
CA GLY A 45 11.46 -3.93 -5.99
C GLY A 45 10.94 -5.15 -5.23
N ASN A 46 10.71 -5.02 -3.93
CA ASN A 46 10.13 -6.08 -3.10
C ASN A 46 8.69 -6.41 -3.53
N PHE A 47 7.90 -5.38 -3.87
CA PHE A 47 6.54 -5.55 -4.37
C PHE A 47 6.50 -6.32 -5.68
N HIS A 48 7.36 -5.97 -6.65
CA HIS A 48 7.48 -6.72 -7.91
C HIS A 48 7.93 -8.15 -7.68
N ALA A 49 8.90 -8.39 -6.80
CA ALA A 49 9.39 -9.73 -6.50
C ALA A 49 8.24 -10.63 -6.00
N ILE A 50 7.40 -10.12 -5.10
CA ILE A 50 6.23 -10.86 -4.59
C ILE A 50 5.19 -11.10 -5.70
N LEU A 51 4.89 -10.08 -6.52
CA LEU A 51 3.92 -10.23 -7.61
C LEU A 51 4.39 -11.24 -8.67
N ILE A 52 5.67 -11.23 -9.00
CA ILE A 52 6.27 -12.18 -9.95
C ILE A 52 6.24 -13.60 -9.37
N ASP A 53 6.56 -13.76 -8.08
CA ASP A 53 6.48 -15.06 -7.41
C ASP A 53 5.05 -15.63 -7.42
N ILE A 54 4.04 -14.79 -7.15
CA ILE A 54 2.62 -15.16 -7.24
C ILE A 54 2.25 -15.50 -8.68
N TYR A 55 2.69 -14.71 -9.66
CA TYR A 55 2.41 -14.91 -11.07
C TYR A 55 2.98 -16.24 -11.59
N ASN A 56 4.19 -16.59 -11.16
CA ASN A 56 4.86 -17.84 -11.53
C ASN A 56 4.27 -19.05 -10.79
N SER A 57 3.91 -18.90 -9.51
CA SER A 57 3.40 -20.00 -8.68
C SER A 57 1.90 -20.25 -8.84
N GLN A 58 1.10 -19.22 -9.09
CA GLN A 58 -0.37 -19.25 -9.07
C GLN A 58 -0.93 -18.36 -10.19
N ARG A 59 -0.64 -18.73 -11.44
CA ARG A 59 -1.02 -17.93 -12.62
C ARG A 59 -2.53 -17.63 -12.71
N ASN A 60 -3.38 -18.51 -12.18
CA ASN A 60 -4.82 -18.33 -12.14
C ASN A 60 -5.29 -17.15 -11.27
N LEU A 61 -4.46 -16.66 -10.34
CA LEU A 61 -4.75 -15.46 -9.56
C LEU A 61 -4.39 -14.16 -10.29
N SER A 62 -3.59 -14.26 -11.35
CA SER A 62 -3.19 -13.08 -12.11
C SER A 62 -4.26 -12.69 -13.13
N PRO A 63 -4.50 -11.38 -13.32
CA PRO A 63 -5.31 -10.89 -14.42
C PRO A 63 -4.81 -11.44 -15.79
N PRO A 64 -5.73 -11.80 -16.71
CA PRO A 64 -5.38 -12.45 -17.98
C PRO A 64 -4.61 -11.55 -18.96
N ASP A 65 -4.65 -10.24 -18.74
CA ASP A 65 -3.89 -9.21 -19.45
C ASP A 65 -2.40 -9.20 -19.09
N ILE A 66 -2.02 -9.71 -17.91
CA ILE A 66 -0.61 -9.87 -17.54
C ILE A 66 -0.05 -11.08 -18.28
N LYS A 67 0.83 -10.85 -19.27
CA LYS A 67 1.41 -11.89 -20.11
C LYS A 67 2.86 -12.22 -19.81
N THR A 68 3.62 -11.28 -19.22
CA THR A 68 5.03 -11.47 -18.86
C THR A 68 5.36 -10.78 -17.53
N GLU A 69 6.52 -11.11 -16.96
CA GLU A 69 7.02 -10.45 -15.73
C GLU A 69 7.33 -8.97 -15.98
N GLU A 70 7.75 -8.61 -17.19
CA GLU A 70 8.02 -7.21 -17.59
C GLU A 70 6.76 -6.36 -17.52
N THR A 71 5.58 -6.92 -17.87
CA THR A 71 4.29 -6.24 -17.71
C THR A 71 4.06 -5.87 -16.23
N ILE A 72 4.42 -6.76 -15.31
CA ILE A 72 4.31 -6.49 -13.87
C ILE A 72 5.22 -5.31 -13.49
N ARG A 73 6.47 -5.35 -13.92
CA ARG A 73 7.46 -4.31 -13.57
C ARG A 73 7.15 -2.94 -14.16
N SER A 74 6.54 -2.88 -15.34
CA SER A 74 6.24 -1.62 -16.02
C SER A 74 4.91 -1.01 -15.59
N GLU A 75 3.90 -1.82 -15.27
CA GLU A 75 2.55 -1.33 -15.00
C GLU A 75 2.21 -1.20 -13.51
N TYR A 76 2.85 -2.00 -12.65
CA TYR A 76 2.50 -2.10 -11.24
C TYR A 76 3.49 -1.38 -10.33
N GLU A 77 3.19 -0.13 -10.01
CA GLU A 77 3.90 0.61 -8.96
C GLU A 77 3.28 0.37 -7.59
N SER A 78 4.09 0.08 -6.57
CA SER A 78 3.66 -0.28 -5.21
C SER A 78 2.65 0.71 -4.60
N PHE A 79 3.04 1.98 -4.43
CA PHE A 79 2.16 2.99 -3.83
C PHE A 79 0.92 3.30 -4.67
N ARG A 80 1.04 3.24 -6.00
CA ARG A 80 -0.10 3.43 -6.90
C ARG A 80 -1.11 2.28 -6.73
N SER A 81 -0.60 1.06 -6.59
CA SER A 81 -1.40 -0.15 -6.39
C SER A 81 -2.07 -0.14 -5.01
N PHE A 82 -1.34 0.18 -3.94
CA PHE A 82 -1.90 0.30 -2.59
C PHE A 82 -3.03 1.32 -2.53
N ARG A 83 -2.85 2.49 -3.16
CA ARG A 83 -3.88 3.51 -3.23
C ARG A 83 -5.11 3.03 -4.01
N ARG A 84 -4.94 2.45 -5.20
CA ARG A 84 -6.05 1.89 -5.99
C ARG A 84 -6.84 0.86 -5.19
N SER A 85 -6.16 -0.06 -4.51
CA SER A 85 -6.81 -1.07 -3.67
C SER A 85 -7.55 -0.46 -2.47
N SER A 86 -7.02 0.62 -1.88
CA SER A 86 -7.70 1.38 -0.83
C SER A 86 -8.95 2.08 -1.36
N ASP A 87 -8.86 2.75 -2.51
CA ASP A 87 -9.98 3.45 -3.16
C ASP A 87 -11.10 2.44 -3.52
N THR A 88 -10.75 1.29 -4.10
CA THR A 88 -11.71 0.22 -4.41
C THR A 88 -12.41 -0.31 -3.16
N GLN A 89 -11.69 -0.51 -2.04
CA GLN A 89 -12.29 -0.93 -0.77
C GLN A 89 -13.27 0.12 -0.23
N ALA A 90 -12.92 1.40 -0.33
CA ALA A 90 -13.80 2.48 0.10
C ALA A 90 -15.07 2.57 -0.75
N LEU A 91 -14.95 2.41 -2.07
CA LEU A 91 -16.10 2.34 -2.98
C LEU A 91 -17.03 1.17 -2.64
N ASN A 92 -16.45 -0.02 -2.41
CA ASN A 92 -17.22 -1.21 -2.01
C ASN A 92 -17.92 -1.05 -0.66
N ALA A 93 -17.41 -0.17 0.21
CA ALA A 93 -18.03 0.18 1.48
C ALA A 93 -19.08 1.31 1.37
N GLY A 94 -19.37 1.78 0.15
CA GLY A 94 -20.36 2.84 -0.10
C GLY A 94 -19.86 4.25 0.20
N VAL A 95 -18.55 4.47 0.30
CA VAL A 95 -18.01 5.84 0.41
C VAL A 95 -18.13 6.56 -0.93
N SER A 96 -18.55 7.82 -0.87
CA SER A 96 -18.66 8.65 -2.06
C SER A 96 -17.29 8.87 -2.71
N THR A 97 -17.26 8.93 -4.03
CA THR A 97 -16.04 9.27 -4.79
C THR A 97 -15.49 10.64 -4.41
N ILE A 98 -16.37 11.59 -4.07
CA ILE A 98 -16.00 12.94 -3.63
C ILE A 98 -15.20 12.88 -2.33
N ASP A 99 -15.66 12.10 -1.34
CA ASP A 99 -14.95 11.97 -0.06
C ASP A 99 -13.57 11.32 -0.23
N ILE A 100 -13.48 10.28 -1.07
CA ILE A 100 -12.21 9.64 -1.43
C ILE A 100 -11.25 10.65 -2.07
N GLN A 101 -11.75 11.45 -3.02
CA GLN A 101 -10.96 12.48 -3.70
C GLN A 101 -10.53 13.60 -2.75
N ILE A 102 -11.37 14.03 -1.81
CA ILE A 102 -11.02 15.04 -0.80
C ILE A 102 -9.84 14.55 0.03
N VAL A 103 -9.90 13.32 0.56
CA VAL A 103 -8.80 12.73 1.35
C VAL A 103 -7.53 12.60 0.53
N ASN A 104 -7.64 12.06 -0.69
CA ASN A 104 -6.50 11.94 -1.61
C ASN A 104 -5.90 13.32 -1.96
N ARG A 105 -6.70 14.38 -2.09
CA ARG A 105 -6.26 15.74 -2.37
C ARG A 105 -5.68 16.45 -1.16
N TRP A 106 -6.16 16.15 0.06
CA TRP A 106 -5.58 16.71 1.29
C TRP A 106 -4.11 16.36 1.44
N SER A 107 -3.70 15.17 1.00
CA SER A 107 -2.28 14.78 0.95
C SER A 107 -1.42 15.76 0.12
N LEU A 108 -1.98 16.34 -0.95
CA LEU A 108 -1.30 17.34 -1.79
C LEU A 108 -1.20 18.70 -1.09
N GLU A 109 -2.21 19.07 -0.30
CA GLU A 109 -2.22 20.32 0.46
C GLU A 109 -1.27 20.26 1.67
N GLU A 110 -1.17 19.12 2.37
CA GLU A 110 -0.17 18.91 3.42
C GLU A 110 1.27 18.95 2.87
N LEU A 111 1.51 18.34 1.69
CA LEU A 111 2.79 18.43 0.98
C LEU A 111 3.18 19.87 0.62
N LYS A 112 2.21 20.72 0.27
CA LYS A 112 2.46 22.15 0.02
C LYS A 112 2.80 22.91 1.30
N ARG A 113 2.16 22.59 2.43
CA ARG A 113 2.45 23.25 3.73
C ARG A 113 3.80 22.85 4.29
N THR A 114 4.25 21.62 4.08
CA THR A 114 5.53 21.11 4.62
C THR A 114 6.75 21.64 3.83
N LYS A 115 6.53 22.16 2.61
CA LYS A 115 7.57 22.78 1.76
C LYS A 115 7.70 24.30 1.96
N ARG A 116 6.89 24.90 2.83
CA ARG A 116 7.00 26.31 3.27
C ARG A 116 7.69 26.38 4.62
#